data_AF-A0A942FDU0-F1
#
_entry.id   AF-A0A942FDU0-F1
#
_cell.length_a   1.000
_cell.length_b   1.000
_cell.length_c   1.000
_cell.angle_alpha   90.00
_cell.angle_beta   90.00
_cell.angle_gamma   90.00
#
_symmetry.space_group_name_H-M   'P 1'
#
loop_
_entity.id
_entity.type
_entity.pdbx_description
1 polymer ?
#
loop_
_entity_poly.entity_id
_entity_poly.type
_entity_poly.pdbx_seq_one_letter_code
_entity_poly.pdbx_strand_id
1 'polypeptide(L)'
;MRVEGWGEVEKEKSRRVRLKPINREQMVLRPMDVERLVSEDHEVRAIWEFVGRVDLSPYYEEVDAVEGEAGRSAFDPRLMISLWIYAYSKGVSSGREISRLCEYDPAYPWLTGLEPVNYHTLSDFRVDHKEVLDELFTEVLGLLSAEGLMSLEWKGRWAVYLGRW
;
A
#
# COMPACT_ATOMS: atom_id res chain seq x y z
N MET A 1 58.04 58.16 22.13
CA MET A 1 57.83 56.94 22.94
C MET A 1 56.62 56.20 22.39
N ARG A 2 56.78 54.90 22.17
CA ARG A 2 55.81 53.93 21.63
C ARG A 2 54.59 53.80 22.55
N VAL A 3 53.38 53.79 21.99
CA VAL A 3 52.30 52.91 22.47
C VAL A 3 51.71 52.19 21.26
N GLU A 4 51.80 50.87 21.33
CA GLU A 4 51.45 49.93 20.27
C GLU A 4 49.92 49.84 20.14
N GLY A 5 49.44 49.99 18.90
CA GLY A 5 48.06 49.68 18.55
C GLY A 5 47.88 48.17 18.58
N TRP A 6 47.21 47.67 19.61
CA TRP A 6 46.69 46.31 19.64
C TRP A 6 45.65 46.19 18.52
N GLY A 7 45.95 45.34 17.54
CA GLY A 7 45.03 45.02 16.46
C GLY A 7 43.72 44.48 17.03
N GLU A 8 42.62 45.13 16.68
CA GLU A 8 41.30 44.55 16.85
C GLU A 8 41.27 43.26 16.02
N VAL A 9 41.28 42.12 16.72
CA VAL A 9 40.97 40.84 16.10
C VAL A 9 39.49 40.93 15.71
N GLU A 10 39.24 41.26 14.43
CA GLU A 10 37.91 41.22 13.84
C GLU A 10 37.31 39.84 14.13
N LYS A 11 36.32 39.79 15.02
CA LYS A 11 35.53 38.58 15.26
C LYS A 11 34.80 38.27 13.97
N GLU A 12 35.34 37.33 13.22
CA GLU A 12 34.76 36.80 12.00
C GLU A 12 33.30 36.41 12.29
N LYS A 13 32.35 37.13 11.68
CA LYS A 13 30.92 36.87 11.84
C LYS A 13 30.62 35.51 11.24
N SER A 14 30.65 34.47 12.07
CA SER A 14 30.23 33.13 11.70
C SER A 14 28.84 33.20 11.06
N ARG A 15 28.78 32.87 9.76
CA ARG A 15 27.57 32.98 8.94
C ARG A 15 26.53 31.99 9.46
N ARG A 16 25.58 32.47 10.27
CA ARG A 16 24.45 31.65 10.72
C ARG A 16 23.52 31.36 9.53
N VAL A 17 23.47 30.10 9.14
CA VAL A 17 22.55 29.61 8.10
C VAL A 17 21.11 29.72 8.62
N ARG A 18 20.21 30.26 7.80
CA ARG A 18 18.76 30.27 8.11
C ARG A 18 18.13 29.00 7.56
N LEU A 19 17.61 28.17 8.45
CA LEU A 19 16.91 26.93 8.11
C LEU A 19 15.40 27.09 8.35
N LYS A 20 14.56 26.40 7.57
CA LYS A 20 13.11 26.33 7.86
C LYS A 20 12.89 25.43 9.09
N PRO A 21 12.10 25.87 10.08
CA PRO A 21 11.76 25.01 11.21
C PRO A 21 10.85 23.86 10.76
N ILE A 22 11.11 22.65 11.25
CA ILE A 22 10.25 21.48 11.05
C ILE A 22 9.43 21.30 12.33
N ASN A 23 8.15 21.66 12.30
CA ASN A 23 7.24 21.54 13.46
C ASN A 23 6.40 20.27 13.35
N ARG A 24 6.64 19.28 14.23
CA ARG A 24 5.89 18.01 14.28
C ARG A 24 4.58 18.10 15.11
N GLU A 25 4.42 19.17 15.88
CA GLU A 25 3.24 19.41 16.73
C GLU A 25 2.17 20.26 16.00
N GLN A 26 2.44 20.69 14.77
CA GLN A 26 1.52 21.51 14.00
C GLN A 26 0.29 20.70 13.57
N MET A 27 -0.87 20.99 14.17
CA MET A 27 -2.16 20.50 13.69
C MET A 27 -2.60 21.28 12.45
N VAL A 28 -3.09 20.56 11.44
CA VAL A 28 -3.69 21.14 10.23
C VAL A 28 -4.92 20.33 9.83
N LEU A 29 -5.97 21.00 9.35
CA LEU A 29 -7.07 20.34 8.65
C LEU A 29 -6.69 20.26 7.17
N ARG A 30 -6.70 19.05 6.60
CA ARG A 30 -6.49 18.83 5.16
C ARG A 30 -7.61 17.97 4.60
N PRO A 31 -8.30 18.40 3.53
CA PRO A 31 -9.17 17.50 2.79
C PRO A 31 -8.31 16.40 2.16
N MET A 32 -8.80 15.16 2.21
CA MET A 32 -8.21 14.04 1.50
C MET A 32 -9.09 13.67 0.31
N ASP A 33 -8.43 13.46 -0.83
CA ASP A 33 -9.01 12.87 -2.02
C ASP A 33 -8.45 11.45 -2.11
N VAL A 34 -9.30 10.44 -1.88
CA VAL A 34 -8.89 9.04 -1.86
C VAL A 34 -8.22 8.69 -3.18
N GLU A 35 -8.75 9.17 -4.30
CA GLU A 35 -8.25 8.86 -5.64
C GLU A 35 -6.81 9.35 -5.85
N ARG A 36 -6.40 10.40 -5.13
CA ARG A 36 -5.04 10.97 -5.20
C ARG A 36 -4.07 10.39 -4.18
N LEU A 37 -4.46 9.38 -3.40
CA LEU A 37 -3.53 8.68 -2.50
C LEU A 37 -2.44 7.95 -3.28
N VAL A 38 -2.76 7.46 -4.48
CA VAL A 38 -1.81 6.82 -5.39
C VAL A 38 -1.82 7.50 -6.75
N SER A 39 -0.66 7.51 -7.42
CA SER A 39 -0.53 8.06 -8.77
C SER A 39 -1.30 7.22 -9.80
N GLU A 40 -1.60 7.79 -10.97
CA GLU A 40 -2.36 7.11 -12.03
C GLU A 40 -1.64 5.87 -12.58
N ASP A 41 -0.31 5.87 -12.55
CA ASP A 41 0.58 4.79 -12.98
C ASP A 41 0.89 3.78 -11.86
N HIS A 42 0.30 3.93 -10.67
CA HIS A 42 0.56 3.04 -9.56
C HIS A 42 0.00 1.63 -9.81
N GLU A 43 0.83 0.60 -9.63
CA GLU A 43 0.51 -0.81 -9.92
C GLU A 43 -0.78 -1.34 -9.26
N VAL A 44 -1.15 -0.82 -8.08
CA VAL A 44 -2.39 -1.20 -7.39
C VAL A 44 -3.64 -0.94 -8.23
N ARG A 45 -3.61 0.07 -9.11
CA ARG A 45 -4.71 0.40 -10.02
C ARG A 45 -4.85 -0.66 -11.10
N ALA A 46 -3.73 -1.12 -11.65
CA ALA A 46 -3.72 -2.20 -12.63
C ALA A 46 -4.26 -3.50 -12.02
N ILE A 47 -3.90 -3.81 -10.77
CA ILE A 47 -4.45 -4.95 -10.03
C ILE A 47 -5.96 -4.79 -9.83
N TRP A 48 -6.42 -3.64 -9.33
CA TRP A 48 -7.84 -3.37 -9.12
C TRP A 48 -8.65 -3.51 -10.41
N GLU A 49 -8.14 -2.97 -11.52
CA GLU A 49 -8.78 -3.06 -12.83
C GLU A 49 -8.80 -4.51 -13.35
N PHE A 50 -7.70 -5.25 -13.23
CA PHE A 50 -7.62 -6.64 -13.64
C PHE A 50 -8.62 -7.51 -12.88
N VAL A 51 -8.63 -7.42 -11.54
CA VAL A 51 -9.55 -8.20 -10.70
C VAL A 51 -11.01 -7.85 -11.05
N GLY A 52 -11.27 -6.61 -11.45
CA GLY A 52 -12.60 -6.19 -11.93
C GLY A 52 -13.04 -6.79 -13.27
N ARG A 53 -12.15 -7.43 -14.02
CA ARG A 53 -12.45 -8.13 -15.28
C ARG A 53 -12.61 -9.63 -15.11
N VAL A 54 -12.24 -10.16 -13.94
CA VAL A 54 -12.40 -11.57 -13.58
C VAL A 54 -13.87 -11.83 -13.24
N ASP A 55 -14.37 -13.01 -13.59
CA ASP A 55 -15.68 -13.45 -13.11
C ASP A 55 -15.60 -13.79 -11.62
N LEU A 56 -16.13 -12.89 -10.79
CA LEU A 56 -16.17 -13.03 -9.34
C LEU A 56 -17.53 -13.54 -8.84
N SER A 57 -18.46 -13.92 -9.73
CA SER A 57 -19.80 -14.36 -9.35
C SER A 57 -19.80 -15.45 -8.26
N PRO A 58 -18.92 -16.48 -8.31
CA PRO A 58 -18.86 -17.52 -7.27
C PRO A 58 -18.62 -16.96 -5.87
N TYR A 59 -17.83 -15.89 -5.74
CA TYR A 59 -17.52 -15.29 -4.44
C TYR A 59 -18.67 -14.45 -3.90
N TYR A 60 -19.42 -13.81 -4.78
CA TYR A 60 -20.61 -13.05 -4.37
C TYR A 60 -21.75 -13.97 -3.94
N GLU A 61 -21.84 -15.19 -4.49
CA GLU A 61 -22.83 -16.19 -4.08
C GLU A 61 -22.62 -16.72 -2.66
N GLU A 62 -21.38 -16.66 -2.14
CA GLU A 62 -21.04 -17.05 -0.76
C GLU A 62 -21.30 -15.93 0.27
N VAL A 63 -21.68 -14.73 -0.18
CA VAL A 63 -21.95 -13.61 0.73
C VAL A 63 -23.35 -13.75 1.33
N ASP A 64 -23.39 -14.16 2.60
CA ASP A 64 -24.63 -14.26 3.39
C ASP A 64 -25.24 -12.89 3.77
N ALA A 65 -24.55 -11.78 3.54
CA ALA A 65 -25.03 -10.45 3.87
C ALA A 65 -26.04 -9.95 2.82
N VAL A 66 -27.33 -10.06 3.14
CA VAL A 66 -28.44 -9.66 2.26
C VAL A 66 -28.95 -8.25 2.62
N GLU A 67 -29.19 -7.42 1.61
CA GLU A 67 -29.76 -6.08 1.80
C GLU A 67 -31.14 -6.16 2.50
N GLY A 68 -31.29 -5.40 3.59
CA GLY A 68 -32.52 -5.38 4.39
C GLY A 68 -32.54 -6.38 5.55
N GLU A 69 -31.53 -7.25 5.69
CA GLU A 69 -31.37 -8.14 6.82
C GLU A 69 -30.41 -7.57 7.89
N ALA A 70 -30.54 -8.05 9.14
CA ALA A 70 -29.71 -7.59 10.24
C ALA A 70 -28.32 -8.25 10.18
N GLY A 71 -27.26 -7.44 10.15
CA GLY A 71 -25.89 -7.92 10.11
C GLY A 71 -24.92 -6.79 9.77
N ARG A 72 -23.61 -7.07 9.85
CA ARG A 72 -22.59 -6.16 9.31
C ARG A 72 -22.52 -6.39 7.79
N SER A 73 -22.39 -5.32 7.01
CA SER A 73 -22.05 -5.43 5.59
C SER A 73 -20.77 -6.26 5.39
N ALA A 74 -20.81 -7.19 4.44
CA ALA A 74 -19.62 -7.92 4.02
C ALA A 74 -18.67 -6.98 3.25
N PHE A 75 -17.37 -7.30 3.27
CA PHE A 75 -16.43 -6.67 2.35
C PHE A 75 -16.62 -7.23 0.95
N ASP A 76 -16.46 -6.36 -0.05
CA ASP A 76 -16.51 -6.75 -1.45
C ASP A 76 -15.43 -7.81 -1.77
N PRO A 77 -15.78 -9.00 -2.31
CA PRO A 77 -14.80 -9.98 -2.78
C PRO A 77 -13.71 -9.40 -3.67
N ARG A 78 -14.05 -8.44 -4.55
CA ARG A 78 -13.07 -7.76 -5.40
C ARG A 78 -12.01 -7.03 -4.58
N LEU A 79 -12.43 -6.37 -3.50
CA LEU A 79 -11.52 -5.70 -2.56
C LEU A 79 -10.63 -6.74 -1.86
N MET A 80 -11.21 -7.80 -1.32
CA MET A 80 -10.48 -8.82 -0.58
C MET A 80 -9.41 -9.50 -1.46
N ILE A 81 -9.77 -9.85 -2.69
CA ILE A 81 -8.85 -10.43 -3.67
C ILE A 81 -7.76 -9.42 -4.05
N SER A 82 -8.13 -8.15 -4.32
CA SER A 82 -7.17 -7.10 -4.68
C SER A 82 -6.15 -6.84 -3.57
N LEU A 83 -6.58 -6.85 -2.31
CA LEU A 83 -5.69 -6.69 -1.14
C LEU A 83 -4.68 -7.83 -1.07
N TRP A 84 -5.12 -9.08 -1.26
CA TRP A 84 -4.24 -10.25 -1.21
C TRP A 84 -3.25 -10.28 -2.38
N ILE A 85 -3.72 -10.05 -3.61
CA ILE A 85 -2.87 -10.00 -4.79
C ILE A 85 -1.84 -8.89 -4.67
N TYR A 86 -2.26 -7.68 -4.26
CA TYR A 86 -1.34 -6.57 -4.04
C TYR A 86 -0.36 -6.86 -2.90
N ALA A 87 -0.80 -7.46 -1.79
CA ALA A 87 0.11 -7.85 -0.72
C ALA A 87 1.16 -8.86 -1.20
N TYR A 88 0.75 -9.91 -1.92
CA TYR A 88 1.68 -10.88 -2.49
C TYR A 88 2.63 -10.26 -3.51
N SER A 89 2.16 -9.29 -4.31
CA SER A 89 3.03 -8.48 -5.19
C SER A 89 4.14 -7.80 -4.39
N LYS A 90 3.85 -7.34 -3.18
CA LYS A 90 4.84 -6.70 -2.29
C LYS A 90 5.60 -7.71 -1.43
N GLY A 91 5.41 -9.02 -1.61
CA GLY A 91 6.02 -10.07 -0.79
C GLY A 91 5.45 -10.16 0.62
N VAL A 92 4.24 -9.66 0.84
CA VAL A 92 3.51 -9.68 2.11
C VAL A 92 2.51 -10.82 2.08
N SER A 93 2.68 -11.82 2.95
CA SER A 93 1.81 -13.00 3.03
C SER A 93 1.07 -13.15 4.36
N SER A 94 1.03 -12.08 5.18
CA SER A 94 0.46 -12.08 6.53
C SER A 94 -0.74 -11.15 6.59
N GLY A 95 -1.91 -11.67 6.95
CA GLY A 95 -3.13 -10.86 7.13
C GLY A 95 -2.97 -9.77 8.21
N ARG A 96 -2.12 -10.02 9.23
CA ARG A 96 -1.78 -9.00 10.24
C ARG A 96 -0.97 -7.86 9.63
N GLU A 97 -0.04 -8.17 8.74
CA GLU A 97 0.77 -7.15 8.08
C GLU A 97 -0.06 -6.37 7.07
N ILE A 98 -0.95 -7.03 6.31
CA ILE A 98 -1.90 -6.34 5.44
C ILE A 98 -2.79 -5.39 6.24
N SER A 99 -3.37 -5.87 7.35
CA SER A 99 -4.20 -5.03 8.24
C SER A 99 -3.42 -3.82 8.78
N ARG A 100 -2.13 -3.99 9.12
CA ARG A 100 -1.24 -2.88 9.47
C ARG A 100 -1.06 -1.92 8.29
N LEU A 101 -0.78 -2.43 7.09
CA LEU A 101 -0.54 -1.61 5.90
C LEU A 101 -1.77 -0.80 5.47
N CYS A 102 -2.99 -1.28 5.76
CA CYS A 102 -4.23 -0.52 5.63
C CYS A 102 -4.26 0.81 6.42
N GLU A 103 -3.34 1.04 7.34
CA GLU A 103 -3.23 2.30 8.08
C GLU A 103 -2.10 3.22 7.58
N TYR A 104 -1.06 2.67 6.92
CA TYR A 104 0.20 3.40 6.70
C TYR A 104 0.61 3.54 5.23
N ASP A 105 0.26 2.58 4.37
CA ASP A 105 0.70 2.56 2.98
C ASP A 105 -0.44 3.08 2.08
N PRO A 106 -0.24 4.17 1.31
CA PRO A 106 -1.33 4.84 0.60
C PRO A 106 -2.13 3.94 -0.37
N ALA A 107 -1.53 2.85 -0.86
CA ALA A 107 -2.22 1.95 -1.77
C ALA A 107 -3.32 1.14 -1.08
N TYR A 108 -3.18 0.83 0.20
CA TYR A 108 -4.20 0.05 0.92
C TYR A 108 -5.42 0.90 1.25
N PRO A 109 -5.31 2.08 1.90
CA PRO A 109 -6.39 3.06 2.00
C PRO A 109 -7.00 3.51 0.68
N TRP A 110 -6.25 3.50 -0.44
CA TRP A 110 -6.85 3.70 -1.76
C TRP A 110 -7.79 2.54 -2.13
N LEU A 111 -7.36 1.28 -1.95
CA LEU A 111 -8.20 0.10 -2.19
C LEU A 111 -9.42 0.09 -1.25
N THR A 112 -9.21 0.33 0.04
CA THR A 112 -10.25 0.17 1.05
C THR A 112 -11.16 1.40 1.22
N GLY A 113 -10.92 2.47 0.47
CA GLY A 113 -11.68 3.71 0.63
C GLY A 113 -11.54 4.33 2.02
N LEU A 114 -10.35 4.23 2.63
CA LEU A 114 -10.05 4.64 4.00
C LEU A 114 -10.72 3.82 5.12
N GLU A 115 -11.33 2.67 4.83
CA GLU A 115 -11.88 1.77 5.84
C GLU A 115 -10.96 0.54 6.05
N PRO A 116 -10.13 0.49 7.11
CA PRO A 116 -9.18 -0.60 7.27
C PRO A 116 -9.85 -1.96 7.48
N VAL A 117 -9.37 -2.98 6.75
CA VAL A 117 -9.78 -4.37 6.96
C VAL A 117 -8.97 -4.99 8.10
N ASN A 118 -9.65 -5.67 9.02
CA ASN A 118 -8.99 -6.33 10.15
C ASN A 118 -8.36 -7.67 9.71
N TYR A 119 -7.37 -8.13 10.48
CA TYR A 119 -6.61 -9.34 10.14
C TYR A 119 -7.41 -10.65 10.20
N HIS A 120 -8.47 -10.73 11.01
CA HIS A 120 -9.30 -11.94 11.09
C HIS A 120 -10.05 -12.11 9.77
N THR A 121 -10.77 -11.08 9.33
CA THR A 121 -11.47 -11.06 8.04
C THR A 121 -10.53 -11.40 6.88
N LEU A 122 -9.32 -10.85 6.85
CA LEU A 122 -8.32 -11.17 5.82
C LEU A 122 -7.90 -12.64 5.88
N SER A 123 -7.65 -13.15 7.09
CA SER A 123 -7.14 -14.51 7.28
C SER A 123 -8.20 -15.56 6.95
N ASP A 124 -9.44 -15.34 7.38
CA ASP A 124 -10.58 -16.22 7.12
C ASP A 124 -10.81 -16.31 5.60
N PHE A 125 -10.93 -15.15 4.92
CA PHE A 125 -11.06 -15.10 3.46
C PHE A 125 -9.95 -15.85 2.72
N ARG A 126 -8.69 -15.73 3.16
CA ARG A 126 -7.59 -16.47 2.51
C ARG A 126 -7.68 -17.97 2.73
N VAL A 127 -8.13 -18.41 3.90
CA VAL A 127 -8.27 -19.83 4.20
C VAL A 127 -9.38 -20.44 3.35
N ASP A 128 -10.49 -19.71 3.18
CA ASP A 128 -11.66 -20.19 2.44
C ASP A 128 -11.43 -20.17 0.91
N HIS A 129 -10.55 -19.31 0.40
CA HIS A 129 -10.33 -19.11 -1.03
C HIS A 129 -8.88 -19.29 -1.50
N LYS A 130 -8.09 -20.10 -0.80
CA LYS A 130 -6.64 -20.19 -1.01
C LYS A 130 -6.27 -20.56 -2.45
N GLU A 131 -6.85 -21.62 -2.98
CA GLU A 131 -6.49 -22.18 -4.28
C GLU A 131 -6.73 -21.18 -5.40
N VAL A 132 -7.86 -20.48 -5.36
CA VAL A 132 -8.23 -19.52 -6.41
C VAL A 132 -7.41 -18.23 -6.28
N LEU A 133 -7.04 -17.81 -5.06
CA LEU A 133 -6.10 -16.71 -4.87
C LEU A 133 -4.73 -17.02 -5.49
N ASP A 134 -4.24 -18.26 -5.37
CA ASP A 134 -2.96 -18.68 -5.96
C ASP A 134 -3.03 -18.70 -7.50
N GLU A 135 -4.15 -19.13 -8.08
CA GLU A 135 -4.40 -19.09 -9.53
C GLU A 135 -4.46 -17.66 -10.06
N LEU A 136 -5.33 -16.81 -9.48
CA LEU A 136 -5.48 -15.41 -9.89
C LEU A 136 -4.18 -14.62 -9.74
N PHE A 137 -3.44 -14.88 -8.67
CA PHE A 137 -2.14 -14.29 -8.47
C PHE A 137 -1.15 -14.67 -9.58
N THR A 138 -1.15 -15.94 -10.00
CA THR A 138 -0.31 -16.42 -11.11
C THR A 138 -0.68 -15.74 -12.43
N GLU A 139 -1.97 -15.56 -12.71
CA GLU A 139 -2.45 -14.85 -13.89
C GLU A 139 -2.05 -13.37 -13.88
N VAL A 140 -2.25 -12.68 -12.76
CA VAL A 140 -1.84 -11.28 -12.57
C VAL A 140 -0.33 -11.13 -12.78
N LEU A 141 0.47 -12.04 -12.22
CA LEU A 141 1.91 -12.06 -12.42
C LEU A 141 2.30 -12.26 -13.88
N GLY A 142 1.63 -13.20 -14.58
CA GLY A 142 1.84 -13.44 -16.00
C GLY A 142 1.58 -12.19 -16.84
N LEU A 143 0.49 -11.48 -16.55
CA LEU A 143 0.10 -10.27 -17.26
C LEU A 143 1.04 -9.09 -16.99
N LEU A 144 1.37 -8.84 -15.71
CA LEU A 144 2.31 -7.77 -15.33
C LEU A 144 3.70 -8.01 -15.93
N SER A 145 4.12 -9.27 -16.05
CA SER A 145 5.36 -9.68 -16.72
C SER A 145 5.34 -9.37 -18.22
N ALA A 146 4.24 -9.68 -18.90
CA ALA A 146 4.07 -9.46 -20.33
C ALA A 146 4.06 -7.96 -20.70
N GLU A 147 3.45 -7.12 -19.88
CA GLU A 147 3.36 -5.67 -20.08
C GLU A 147 4.66 -4.92 -19.71
N GLY A 148 5.67 -5.61 -19.16
CA GLY A 148 6.92 -4.97 -18.73
C GLY A 148 6.76 -4.02 -17.55
N LEU A 149 5.60 -4.02 -16.89
CA LEU A 149 5.27 -3.21 -15.71
C LEU A 149 5.93 -3.75 -14.42
N MET A 150 6.65 -4.88 -14.52
CA MET A 150 7.45 -5.43 -13.43
C MET A 150 8.78 -4.67 -13.26
N SER A 151 8.95 -4.01 -12.12
CA SER A 151 10.26 -3.51 -11.68
C SER A 151 11.31 -4.65 -11.62
N LEU A 152 12.59 -4.34 -11.87
CA LEU A 152 13.72 -5.27 -11.70
C LEU A 152 13.83 -5.80 -10.27
N GLU A 153 13.43 -5.00 -9.28
CA GLU A 153 13.37 -5.41 -7.87
C GLU A 153 12.31 -6.49 -7.66
N TRP A 154 11.20 -6.40 -8.40
CA TRP A 154 10.15 -7.39 -8.45
C TRP A 154 10.74 -8.71 -8.94
N LYS A 155 11.37 -8.74 -10.13
CA LYS A 155 12.04 -9.93 -10.73
C LYS A 155 13.02 -10.64 -9.78
N GLY A 156 13.77 -9.91 -8.96
CA GLY A 156 14.72 -10.48 -8.01
C GLY A 156 14.08 -11.19 -6.81
N ARG A 157 12.93 -10.73 -6.33
CA ARG A 157 12.17 -11.36 -5.23
C ARG A 157 11.56 -12.70 -5.64
N TRP A 158 11.22 -12.87 -6.92
CA TRP A 158 10.57 -14.07 -7.49
C TRP A 158 11.48 -15.27 -7.70
N ALA A 159 12.78 -15.07 -7.95
CA ALA A 159 13.75 -16.17 -8.11
C ALA A 159 13.84 -17.06 -6.85
N VAL A 160 13.46 -16.52 -5.69
CA VAL A 160 13.43 -17.24 -4.41
C VAL A 160 12.17 -18.08 -4.24
N TYR A 161 11.04 -17.69 -4.87
CA TYR A 161 9.74 -18.38 -4.72
C TYR A 161 9.55 -19.55 -5.69
N LEU A 162 10.01 -19.43 -6.94
CA LEU A 162 9.95 -20.53 -7.93
C LEU A 162 11.01 -21.63 -7.69
N GLY A 163 11.95 -21.41 -6.76
CA GLY A 163 13.02 -22.36 -6.41
C GLY A 163 12.79 -23.11 -5.08
N ARG A 164 11.60 -23.03 -4.48
CA ARG A 164 11.33 -23.66 -3.19
C ARG A 164 9.93 -24.26 -3.11
N TRP A 165 9.63 -25.19 -4.03
CA TRP A 165 8.74 -26.33 -3.84
C TRP A 165 9.31 -27.51 -4.63
#